data_AF-A0A534TB61-F1
#
_entry.id   AF-A0A534TB61-F1
#
_cell.length_a   1.000
_cell.length_b   1.000
_cell.length_c   1.000
_cell.angle_alpha   90.00
_cell.angle_beta   90.00
_cell.angle_gamma   90.00
#
_symmetry.space_group_name_H-M   'P 1'
#
loop_
_entity.id
_entity.type
_entity.pdbx_description
1 polymer ?
#
loop_
_entity_poly.entity_id
_entity_poly.type
_entity_poly.pdbx_seq_one_letter_code
_entity_poly.pdbx_strand_id
1 'polypeptide(L)'
;NPLESTPLTIAQGRDHFADHCAFCHGNNGDGKTVVNEGLYPPAPDLRETTTQDLSDGEIFSIIRNGIRFTGMPGWDGEDDENWKLVLFIRHLLQLSPEELTLMREVNGGREEGTHNEHH
;
A
#
# COMPACT_ATOMS: atom_id res chain seq x y z
N ASN A 1 -8.62 -14.81 -1.26
CA ASN A 1 -9.27 -13.68 -1.96
C ASN A 1 -10.37 -14.22 -2.87
N PRO A 2 -11.61 -13.70 -2.88
CA PRO A 2 -12.68 -14.15 -3.78
C PRO A 2 -12.56 -13.63 -5.21
N LEU A 3 -11.76 -12.57 -5.44
CA LEU A 3 -11.57 -11.98 -6.77
C LEU A 3 -10.48 -12.72 -7.55
N GLU A 4 -10.65 -12.77 -8.87
CA GLU A 4 -9.62 -13.29 -9.77
C GLU A 4 -8.45 -12.29 -9.90
N SER A 5 -7.23 -12.82 -9.91
CA SER A 5 -6.00 -12.04 -10.11
C SER A 5 -5.76 -11.80 -11.60
N THR A 6 -6.41 -10.76 -12.13
CA THR A 6 -6.30 -10.33 -13.53
C THR A 6 -5.48 -9.04 -13.60
N PRO A 7 -4.89 -8.70 -14.77
CA PRO A 7 -4.20 -7.42 -14.94
C PRO A 7 -5.06 -6.20 -14.60
N LEU A 8 -6.36 -6.25 -14.89
CA LEU A 8 -7.29 -5.17 -14.58
C LEU A 8 -7.54 -5.03 -13.07
N THR A 9 -7.76 -6.14 -12.36
CA THR A 9 -8.02 -6.10 -10.90
C THR A 9 -6.77 -5.66 -10.13
N ILE A 10 -5.59 -6.10 -10.57
CA ILE A 10 -4.31 -5.63 -10.04
C ILE A 10 -4.11 -4.14 -10.31
N ALA A 11 -4.37 -3.65 -11.53
CA ALA A 11 -4.24 -2.23 -11.85
C ALA A 11 -5.19 -1.34 -11.03
N GLN A 12 -6.43 -1.78 -10.80
CA GLN A 12 -7.36 -1.08 -9.91
C GLN A 12 -6.87 -1.05 -8.46
N GLY A 13 -6.33 -2.17 -7.95
CA GLY A 13 -5.72 -2.23 -6.63
C GLY A 13 -4.46 -1.37 -6.51
N ARG A 14 -3.65 -1.29 -7.57
CA ARG A 14 -2.45 -0.44 -7.66
C ARG A 14 -2.82 1.03 -7.52
N ASP A 15 -3.78 1.50 -8.30
CA ASP A 15 -4.14 2.93 -8.30
C ASP A 15 -4.78 3.33 -6.96
N HIS A 16 -5.59 2.44 -6.37
CA HIS A 16 -6.12 2.64 -5.02
C HIS A 16 -5.01 2.71 -3.97
N PHE A 17 -4.09 1.72 -3.98
CA PHE A 17 -2.97 1.67 -3.05
C PHE A 17 -2.08 2.90 -3.19
N ALA A 18 -1.79 3.34 -4.42
CA ALA A 18 -1.04 4.54 -4.67
C ALA A 18 -1.71 5.72 -3.95
N ASP A 19 -2.98 6.00 -4.25
CA ASP A 19 -3.67 7.21 -3.77
C ASP A 19 -3.82 7.24 -2.24
N HIS A 20 -4.00 6.08 -1.59
CA HIS A 20 -4.39 6.01 -0.17
C HIS A 20 -3.37 5.37 0.78
N CYS A 21 -2.59 4.38 0.31
CA CYS A 21 -1.74 3.56 1.17
C CYS A 21 -0.26 3.91 1.06
N ALA A 22 0.18 4.29 -0.14
CA ALA A 22 1.59 4.52 -0.45
C ALA A 22 2.19 5.72 0.30
N PHE A 23 1.38 6.63 0.82
CA PHE A 23 1.85 7.73 1.66
C PHE A 23 2.62 7.25 2.91
N CYS A 24 2.17 6.15 3.52
CA CYS A 24 2.86 5.53 4.65
C CYS A 24 3.74 4.35 4.21
N HIS A 25 3.24 3.52 3.28
CA HIS A 25 3.88 2.27 2.90
C HIS A 25 4.87 2.37 1.73
N GLY A 26 4.98 3.52 1.06
CA GLY A 26 5.78 3.70 -0.15
C GLY A 26 5.11 3.04 -1.37
N ASN A 27 5.34 3.56 -2.58
CA ASN A 27 4.73 2.99 -3.79
C ASN A 27 5.20 1.56 -4.07
N ASN A 28 6.43 1.22 -3.67
CA ASN A 28 6.98 -0.13 -3.78
C ASN A 28 6.68 -1.01 -2.55
N GLY A 29 5.95 -0.50 -1.56
CA GLY A 29 5.60 -1.20 -0.33
C GLY A 29 6.71 -1.34 0.71
N ASP A 30 7.87 -0.68 0.55
CA ASP A 30 9.02 -0.86 1.44
C ASP A 30 8.94 -0.10 2.78
N GLY A 31 7.91 0.74 2.95
CA GLY A 31 7.70 1.55 4.14
C GLY A 31 8.73 2.68 4.32
N LYS A 32 9.60 2.96 3.35
CA LYS A 32 10.63 4.01 3.47
C LYS A 32 10.09 5.37 3.04
N THR A 33 9.13 5.87 3.82
CA THR A 33 8.53 7.19 3.62
C THR A 33 8.88 8.11 4.79
N VAL A 34 8.98 9.42 4.51
CA VAL A 34 9.18 10.46 5.55
C VAL A 34 8.10 10.39 6.64
N VAL A 35 6.89 10.03 6.24
CA VAL A 35 5.74 9.87 7.15
C VAL A 35 5.99 8.71 8.11
N ASN A 36 6.48 7.58 7.59
CA ASN A 36 6.69 6.38 8.38
C ASN A 36 7.76 6.56 9.47
N GLU A 37 8.74 7.44 9.25
CA GLU A 37 9.77 7.76 10.25
C GLU A 37 9.18 8.34 11.55
N GLY A 38 8.00 8.97 11.48
CA GLY A 38 7.27 9.51 12.62
C GLY A 38 6.25 8.57 13.27
N LEU A 39 6.02 7.37 12.71
CA LEU A 39 5.01 6.43 13.20
C LEU A 39 5.57 5.47 14.25
N TYR A 40 4.73 5.13 15.24
CA TYR A 40 5.04 4.08 16.21
C TYR A 40 3.83 3.16 16.44
N PRO A 41 3.96 1.85 16.17
CA PRO A 41 5.06 1.22 15.42
C PRO A 41 5.12 1.75 13.98
N PRO A 42 6.30 1.68 13.32
CA PRO A 42 6.39 1.99 11.89
C PRO A 42 5.58 0.98 11.08
N ALA A 43 5.02 1.45 9.97
CA ALA A 43 4.48 0.60 8.92
C ALA A 43 5.56 -0.39 8.45
N PRO A 44 5.24 -1.69 8.35
CA PRO A 44 6.20 -2.70 7.93
C PRO A 44 6.50 -2.57 6.44
N ASP A 45 7.64 -3.15 6.02
CA ASP A 45 7.86 -3.50 4.62
C ASP A 45 6.87 -4.60 4.25
N LEU A 46 5.94 -4.27 3.34
CA LEU A 46 4.85 -5.15 2.94
C LEU A 46 5.33 -6.32 2.07
N ARG A 47 6.60 -6.31 1.63
CA ARG A 47 7.21 -7.37 0.82
C ARG A 47 7.84 -8.46 1.69
N GLU A 48 8.08 -8.17 2.96
CA GLU A 48 8.69 -9.11 3.90
C GLU A 48 7.69 -10.20 4.34
N THR A 49 8.22 -11.33 4.80
CA THR A 49 7.43 -12.50 5.20
C THR A 49 6.46 -12.21 6.33
N THR A 50 6.74 -11.24 7.18
CA THR A 50 5.81 -10.77 8.23
C THR A 50 4.46 -10.31 7.68
N THR A 51 4.43 -9.80 6.45
CA THR A 51 3.21 -9.44 5.73
C THR A 51 2.82 -10.53 4.74
N GLN A 52 3.77 -11.08 3.98
CA GLN A 52 3.48 -12.03 2.91
C GLN A 52 3.08 -13.43 3.39
N ASP A 53 3.40 -13.82 4.63
CA ASP A 53 2.95 -15.09 5.20
C ASP A 53 1.54 -15.02 5.80
N LEU A 54 0.99 -13.81 6.00
CA LEU A 54 -0.41 -13.64 6.41
C LEU A 54 -1.32 -14.22 5.33
N SER A 55 -2.47 -14.77 5.73
CA SER A 55 -3.51 -15.16 4.78
C SER A 55 -4.16 -13.90 4.16
N ASP A 56 -4.76 -14.07 2.98
CA ASP A 56 -5.49 -12.98 2.33
C ASP A 56 -6.60 -12.40 3.22
N GLY A 57 -7.26 -13.24 4.02
CA GLY A 57 -8.30 -12.81 4.96
C GLY A 57 -7.74 -11.98 6.13
N GLU A 58 -6.53 -12.28 6.58
CA GLU A 58 -5.85 -11.46 7.60
C GLU A 58 -5.46 -10.09 7.03
N ILE A 59 -4.88 -10.05 5.84
CA ILE A 59 -4.56 -8.78 5.15
C ILE A 59 -5.84 -7.96 4.93
N PHE A 60 -6.91 -8.58 4.44
CA PHE A 60 -8.22 -7.94 4.28
C PHE A 60 -8.73 -7.35 5.59
N SER A 61 -8.69 -8.12 6.67
CA SER A 61 -9.14 -7.68 7.98
C SER A 61 -8.33 -6.48 8.50
N ILE A 62 -7.02 -6.48 8.27
CA ILE A 62 -6.13 -5.35 8.62
C ILE A 62 -6.47 -4.11 7.81
N ILE A 63 -6.70 -4.22 6.50
CA ILE A 63 -7.09 -3.09 5.64
C ILE A 63 -8.43 -2.52 6.11
N ARG A 64 -9.45 -3.39 6.27
CA ARG A 64 -10.81 -2.99 6.62
C ARG A 64 -10.88 -2.33 8.00
N ASN A 65 -10.20 -2.91 8.99
CA ASN A 65 -10.36 -2.51 10.39
C ASN A 65 -9.24 -1.60 10.91
N GLY A 66 -8.12 -1.53 10.21
CA GLY A 66 -6.90 -0.91 10.70
C GLY A 66 -6.27 -1.69 11.84
N ILE A 67 -5.26 -1.10 12.47
CA ILE A 67 -4.60 -1.68 13.65
C ILE A 67 -4.74 -0.71 14.81
N ARG A 68 -5.38 -1.15 15.89
CA ARG A 68 -5.62 -0.32 17.07
C ARG A 68 -4.29 0.12 17.68
N PHE A 69 -4.22 1.39 18.11
CA PHE A 69 -3.04 2.00 18.72
C PHE A 69 -1.81 2.10 17.80
N THR A 70 -2.02 2.11 16.49
CA THR A 70 -0.98 2.44 15.49
C THR A 70 -1.48 3.55 14.56
N GLY A 71 -0.62 3.99 13.65
CA GLY A 71 -0.99 4.92 12.58
C GLY A 71 -1.79 4.30 11.42
N MET A 72 -2.13 3.00 11.48
CA MET A 72 -2.85 2.30 10.41
C MET A 72 -4.37 2.43 10.59
N PRO A 73 -5.06 3.30 9.81
CA PRO A 73 -6.50 3.43 9.88
C PRO A 73 -7.20 2.22 9.25
N GLY A 74 -8.47 2.03 9.59
CA GLY A 74 -9.36 1.15 8.83
C GLY A 74 -9.88 1.85 7.58
N TRP A 75 -10.01 1.10 6.49
CA TRP A 75 -10.56 1.59 5.24
C TRP A 75 -12.02 1.16 5.08
N ASP A 76 -12.95 2.13 5.05
CA ASP A 76 -14.39 1.85 4.96
C ASP A 76 -14.90 1.68 3.51
N GLY A 77 -14.03 1.29 2.57
CA GLY A 77 -14.41 0.99 1.19
C GLY A 77 -15.22 -0.30 1.04
N GLU A 78 -15.82 -0.48 -0.13
CA GLU A 78 -16.55 -1.71 -0.48
C GLU A 78 -15.62 -2.93 -0.42
N ASP A 79 -16.18 -4.10 -0.09
CA ASP A 79 -15.38 -5.33 0.07
C ASP A 79 -14.53 -5.64 -1.17
N ASP A 80 -15.08 -5.42 -2.37
CA ASP A 80 -14.37 -5.61 -3.63
C ASP A 80 -13.14 -4.70 -3.77
N GLU A 81 -13.18 -3.47 -3.25
CA GLU A 81 -12.03 -2.55 -3.27
C GLU A 81 -10.94 -3.05 -2.32
N ASN A 82 -11.32 -3.46 -1.11
CA ASN A 82 -10.40 -4.02 -0.13
C ASN A 82 -9.76 -5.33 -0.65
N TRP A 83 -10.51 -6.18 -1.34
CA TRP A 83 -9.96 -7.39 -1.95
C TRP A 83 -8.99 -7.09 -3.11
N LYS A 84 -9.19 -6.02 -3.89
CA LYS A 84 -8.22 -5.59 -4.91
C LYS A 84 -6.92 -5.09 -4.27
N LEU A 85 -7.00 -4.38 -3.16
CA LEU A 85 -5.81 -4.01 -2.38
C LEU A 85 -5.03 -5.23 -1.91
N VAL A 86 -5.71 -6.28 -1.44
CA VAL A 86 -5.05 -7.55 -1.08
C VAL A 86 -4.32 -8.15 -2.29
N LEU A 87 -4.95 -8.20 -3.47
CA LEU A 87 -4.28 -8.68 -4.70
C LEU A 87 -3.03 -7.84 -5.01
N PHE A 88 -3.13 -6.52 -4.88
CA PHE A 88 -2.01 -5.63 -5.15
C PHE A 88 -0.88 -5.78 -4.13
N ILE A 89 -1.17 -5.96 -2.84
CA ILE A 89 -0.15 -6.21 -1.80
C ILE A 89 0.65 -7.50 -2.11
N ARG A 90 0.01 -8.53 -2.67
CA ARG A 90 0.73 -9.72 -3.18
C ARG A 90 1.60 -9.39 -4.39
N HIS A 91 1.08 -8.54 -5.27
CA HIS A 91 1.75 -8.12 -6.49
C HIS A 91 2.99 -7.26 -6.25
N LEU A 92 3.15 -6.65 -5.07
CA LEU A 92 4.34 -5.86 -4.72
C LEU A 92 5.67 -6.60 -4.94
N LEU A 93 5.69 -7.94 -4.81
CA LEU A 93 6.87 -8.78 -5.07
C LEU A 93 7.27 -8.84 -6.56
N GLN A 94 6.35 -8.48 -7.45
CA GLN A 94 6.49 -8.55 -8.91
C GLN A 94 6.30 -7.17 -9.58
N LEU A 95 6.26 -6.11 -8.78
CA LEU A 95 6.00 -4.75 -9.24
C LEU A 95 7.03 -4.31 -10.29
N SER A 96 6.55 -3.87 -11.45
CA SER A 96 7.42 -3.43 -12.55
C SER A 96 7.81 -1.96 -12.43
N PRO A 97 8.93 -1.53 -13.05
CA PRO A 97 9.29 -0.11 -13.13
C PRO A 97 8.23 0.78 -13.80
N GLU A 98 7.50 0.23 -14.79
CA GLU A 98 6.41 0.91 -15.47
C GLU A 98 5.22 1.13 -14.52
N GLU A 99 4.84 0.10 -13.75
CA GLU A 99 3.79 0.22 -12.74
C GLU A 99 4.16 1.26 -11.67
N LEU A 100 5.42 1.26 -11.22
CA LEU A 100 5.91 2.26 -10.26
C LEU A 100 5.84 3.69 -10.82
N THR A 101 6.07 3.86 -12.13
CA THR A 101 5.93 5.16 -12.80
C THR A 101 4.46 5.61 -12.81
N LEU A 102 3.54 4.71 -13.16
CA LEU A 102 2.10 5.00 -13.14
C LEU A 102 1.61 5.38 -11.73
N MET A 103 2.08 4.70 -10.68
CA MET A 103 1.72 5.04 -9.30
C MET A 103 2.18 6.44 -8.90
N ARG A 104 3.35 6.89 -9.37
CA ARG A 104 3.81 8.27 -9.12
C ARG A 104 2.91 9.29 -9.81
N GLU A 105 2.39 8.97 -10.99
CA GLU A 105 1.44 9.84 -11.70
C GLU A 105 0.11 9.95 -10.94
N VAL A 106 -0.42 8.81 -10.45
CA VAL A 106 -1.64 8.78 -9.62
C VAL A 106 -1.48 9.66 -8.39
N ASN A 107 -0.32 9.59 -7.74
CA ASN A 107 -0.06 10.33 -6.50
C ASN A 107 0.39 11.78 -6.73
N GLY A 108 0.30 12.27 -7.98
CA GLY A 108 0.67 13.64 -8.35
C GLY A 108 2.15 13.96 -8.18
N GLY A 109 3.02 12.96 -8.28
CA GLY A 109 4.47 13.14 -8.15
C GLY A 109 4.90 13.60 -6.76
N ARG A 110 4.18 13.21 -5.69
CA ARG A 110 4.67 13.34 -4.31
C ARG A 110 5.93 12.47 -4.17
N GLU A 111 7.06 13.05 -4.54
CA GLU A 111 8.37 12.44 -4.43
C GLU A 111 8.65 12.09 -2.98
N GLU A 112 9.14 10.86 -2.78
CA GLU A 112 9.87 10.45 -1.58
C GLU A 112 11.03 11.45 -1.36
N GLY A 113 10.82 12.41 -0.46
CA GLY A 113 11.84 13.21 0.20
C GLY A 113 12.94 13.81 -0.68
N THR A 114 12.69 14.99 -1.26
CA THR A 114 13.75 16.01 -1.37
C THR A 114 13.36 17.22 -0.53
N HIS A 115 14.04 17.37 0.61
CA HIS A 115 14.02 18.62 1.38
C HIS A 115 14.59 19.72 0.49
N ASN A 116 13.79 20.74 0.19
CA ASN A 116 14.33 22.06 -0.12
C ASN A 116 14.13 22.92 1.13
N GLU A 117 15.23 23.22 1.80
CA GLU A 117 15.30 24.11 2.96
C GLU A 117 14.86 25.51 2.55
N HIS A 118 13.75 26.01 3.09
CA HIS A 118 13.46 27.44 3.20
C HIS A 118 12.45 27.68 4.34
N HIS A 119 12.95 27.91 5.56
CA HIS A 119 12.81 29.22 6.22
C HIS A 119 13.72 29.33 7.45
#